data_AF-A0A0K2RED6-F1
#
_entry.id   AF-A0A0K2RED6-F1
#
_cell.length_a   1.000
_cell.length_b   1.000
_cell.length_c   1.000
_cell.angle_alpha   90.00
_cell.angle_beta   90.00
_cell.angle_gamma   90.00
#
_symmetry.space_group_name_H-M   'P 1'
#
loop_
_entity.id
_entity.type
_entity.pdbx_description
1 polymer ?
#
loop_
_entity_poly.entity_id
_entity_poly.type
_entity_poly.pdbx_seq_one_letter_code
_entity_poly.pdbx_strand_id
1 'polypeptide(L)'
;MTQDILDALPGSPRIIATGGHTSGHVSFFVPSAKAVVTGDALVTGHAVSLVRGPQLLPAVFHHHPSETLASVEVLRQLGAETILPGHGPLVSVHDGTIELVSDGRYAPFA
;
A
#
# COMPACT_ATOMS: atom_id res chain seq x y z
N MET A 1 19.04 1.00 -6.73
CA MET A 1 18.85 -0.46 -6.81
C MET A 1 18.47 -0.79 -8.24
N THR A 2 19.09 -1.80 -8.85
CA THR A 2 18.79 -2.22 -10.24
C THR A 2 17.82 -3.40 -10.25
N GLN A 3 17.12 -3.62 -11.37
CA GLN A 3 16.19 -4.75 -11.49
C GLN A 3 16.91 -6.11 -11.40
N ASP A 4 18.13 -6.21 -11.95
CA ASP A 4 18.93 -7.45 -11.89
C ASP A 4 19.20 -7.92 -10.44
N ILE A 5 19.36 -7.00 -9.50
CA ILE A 5 19.52 -7.34 -8.07
C ILE A 5 18.24 -7.96 -7.53
N LEU A 6 17.08 -7.43 -7.92
CA LEU A 6 15.78 -7.89 -7.44
C LEU A 6 15.39 -9.23 -8.05
N ASP A 7 15.70 -9.44 -9.33
CA ASP A 7 15.40 -10.70 -10.02
C ASP A 7 16.16 -11.88 -9.40
N ALA A 8 17.34 -11.62 -8.83
CA ALA A 8 18.13 -12.61 -8.09
C ALA A 8 17.59 -12.93 -6.67
N LEU A 9 16.64 -12.15 -6.15
CA LEU A 9 16.04 -12.42 -4.83
C LEU A 9 14.92 -13.47 -4.93
N PRO A 10 14.71 -14.27 -3.86
CA PRO A 10 13.58 -15.18 -3.79
C PRO A 10 12.26 -14.45 -4.10
N GLY A 11 11.54 -15.00 -5.08
CA GLY A 11 10.23 -14.50 -5.48
C GLY A 11 10.22 -13.29 -6.42
N SER A 12 11.39 -12.82 -6.86
CA SER A 12 11.60 -11.79 -7.89
C SER A 12 10.76 -10.52 -7.65
N PRO A 13 10.96 -9.80 -6.53
CA PRO A 13 10.26 -8.58 -6.22
C PRO A 13 10.40 -7.51 -7.30
N ARG A 14 9.38 -6.67 -7.45
CA ARG A 14 9.36 -5.51 -8.35
C ARG A 14 9.16 -4.26 -7.52
N ILE A 15 9.96 -3.23 -7.78
CA ILE A 15 9.76 -1.90 -7.18
C ILE A 15 8.57 -1.23 -7.85
N ILE A 16 7.64 -0.74 -7.05
CA ILE A 16 6.49 0.06 -7.48
C ILE A 16 6.64 1.45 -6.87
N ALA A 17 6.82 2.46 -7.73
CA ALA A 17 6.82 3.85 -7.28
C ALA A 17 5.46 4.18 -6.66
N THR A 18 5.45 4.60 -5.40
CA THR A 18 4.23 4.87 -4.63
C THR A 18 4.42 6.12 -3.79
N GLY A 19 4.78 7.22 -4.46
CA GLY A 19 4.98 8.53 -3.83
C GLY A 19 3.71 9.11 -3.22
N GLY A 20 3.88 10.20 -2.48
CA GLY A 20 2.81 10.95 -1.83
C GLY A 20 2.94 10.95 -0.31
N HIS A 21 3.05 9.76 0.32
CA HIS A 21 3.36 9.67 1.75
C HIS A 21 4.70 10.36 2.05
N THR A 22 5.73 9.94 1.31
CA THR A 22 6.94 10.74 1.09
C THR A 22 7.25 10.78 -0.40
N SER A 23 8.08 11.72 -0.85
CA SER A 23 8.41 11.89 -2.27
C SER A 23 9.18 10.70 -2.88
N GLY A 24 9.95 9.98 -2.05
CA GLY A 24 10.73 8.81 -2.47
C GLY A 24 10.08 7.47 -2.11
N HIS A 25 8.81 7.45 -1.70
CA HIS A 25 8.16 6.24 -1.23
C HIS A 25 8.03 5.19 -2.34
N VAL A 26 8.34 3.93 -2.00
CA VAL A 26 8.24 2.77 -2.89
C VAL A 26 7.57 1.61 -2.18
N SER A 27 6.87 0.80 -2.95
CA SER A 27 6.28 -0.48 -2.53
C SER A 27 6.98 -1.61 -3.26
N PHE A 28 6.89 -2.83 -2.73
CA PHE A 28 7.46 -4.03 -3.35
C PHE A 28 6.38 -5.04 -3.64
N PHE A 29 6.18 -5.37 -4.92
CA PHE A 29 5.31 -6.46 -5.33
C PHE A 29 6.11 -7.73 -5.52
N VAL A 30 5.68 -8.84 -4.93
CA VAL A 30 6.31 -10.16 -5.05
C VAL A 30 5.34 -11.08 -5.83
N PRO A 31 5.49 -11.21 -7.17
CA PRO A 31 4.50 -11.89 -8.00
C PRO A 31 4.30 -13.36 -7.62
N SER A 32 5.39 -14.06 -7.29
CA SER A 32 5.36 -15.47 -6.90
C SER A 32 4.54 -15.74 -5.63
N ALA A 33 4.46 -14.76 -4.73
CA ALA A 33 3.68 -14.82 -3.49
C ALA A 33 2.33 -14.09 -3.62
N LYS A 34 2.05 -13.46 -4.77
CA LYS A 34 0.93 -12.53 -4.97
C LYS A 34 0.79 -11.54 -3.81
N ALA A 35 1.90 -11.06 -3.26
CA ALA A 35 1.92 -10.22 -2.08
C ALA A 35 2.52 -8.85 -2.42
N VAL A 36 2.02 -7.80 -1.77
CA VAL A 36 2.59 -6.46 -1.88
C VAL A 36 2.95 -5.90 -0.51
N VAL A 37 4.20 -5.46 -0.36
CA VAL A 37 4.68 -4.68 0.77
C VAL A 37 4.44 -3.21 0.46
N THR A 38 3.45 -2.60 1.11
CA THR A 38 2.93 -1.28 0.73
C THR A 38 3.57 -0.12 1.48
N GLY A 39 4.36 -0.40 2.52
CA GLY A 39 4.82 0.64 3.44
C GLY A 39 3.64 1.49 3.93
N ASP A 40 3.77 2.80 3.82
CA ASP A 40 2.76 3.76 4.29
C ASP A 40 1.99 4.42 3.13
N ALA A 41 2.21 3.97 1.89
CA ALA A 41 1.34 4.31 0.76
C ALA A 41 -0.08 3.73 0.93
N LEU A 42 -0.20 2.61 1.65
CA LEU A 42 -1.45 2.03 2.12
C LEU A 42 -1.20 1.27 3.41
N VAL A 43 -1.95 1.59 4.46
CA VAL A 43 -1.89 0.91 5.75
C VAL A 43 -3.17 0.12 5.99
N THR A 44 -3.20 -0.75 7.00
CA THR A 44 -4.43 -1.53 7.34
C THR A 44 -4.95 -1.25 8.75
N GLY A 45 -4.24 -0.39 9.49
CA GLY A 45 -4.59 0.06 10.83
C GLY A 45 -3.57 1.07 11.32
N HIS A 46 -3.98 1.98 12.19
CA HIS A 46 -3.08 2.98 12.77
C HIS A 46 -3.64 3.49 14.11
N ALA A 47 -2.78 3.96 15.02
CA ALA A 47 -3.19 4.36 16.37
C ALA A 47 -4.19 5.53 16.40
N VAL A 48 -4.18 6.38 15.37
CA VAL A 48 -5.12 7.51 15.22
C VAL A 48 -6.30 7.23 14.29
N SER A 49 -6.46 5.97 13.85
CA SER A 49 -7.59 5.55 13.03
C SER A 49 -8.48 4.56 13.79
N LEU A 50 -9.79 4.74 13.64
CA LEU A 50 -10.80 3.88 14.26
C LEU A 50 -11.21 2.72 13.37
N VAL A 51 -10.76 2.68 12.11
CA VAL A 51 -11.10 1.63 11.15
C VAL A 51 -9.99 0.60 11.00
N ARG A 52 -10.39 -0.63 10.66
CA ARG A 52 -9.48 -1.75 10.37
C ARG A 52 -9.67 -2.18 8.92
N GLY A 53 -8.58 -2.58 8.27
CA GLY A 53 -8.55 -2.88 6.84
C GLY A 53 -7.87 -1.77 6.03
N PRO A 54 -7.68 -1.97 4.71
CA PRO A 54 -6.95 -1.06 3.84
C PRO A 54 -7.45 0.38 3.94
N GLN A 55 -6.55 1.32 4.20
CA GLN A 55 -6.87 2.72 4.46
C GLN A 55 -5.66 3.62 4.22
N LEU A 56 -5.91 4.92 4.07
CA LEU A 56 -4.88 5.97 4.03
C LEU A 56 -4.70 6.59 5.41
N LEU A 57 -3.51 7.08 5.74
CA LEU A 57 -3.28 7.87 6.94
C LEU A 57 -3.88 9.28 6.80
N PRO A 58 -4.10 10.03 7.91
CA PRO A 58 -4.56 11.40 7.85
C PRO A 58 -3.64 12.30 7.01
N ALA A 59 -4.18 13.37 6.41
CA ALA A 59 -3.47 14.25 5.47
C ALA A 59 -2.10 14.75 5.99
N VAL A 60 -2.00 15.04 7.30
CA VAL A 60 -0.77 15.51 7.95
C VAL A 60 0.41 14.53 7.87
N PHE A 61 0.14 13.25 7.62
CA PHE A 61 1.17 12.21 7.46
C PHE A 61 1.65 12.05 6.02
N HIS A 62 1.20 12.87 5.08
CA HIS A 62 1.61 12.79 3.68
C HIS A 62 2.25 14.08 3.24
N HIS A 63 3.31 13.99 2.44
CA HIS A 63 3.83 15.14 1.71
C HIS A 63 2.80 15.63 0.68
N HIS A 64 2.15 14.72 -0.05
CA HIS A 64 1.13 15.02 -1.08
C HIS A 64 -0.04 14.01 -1.04
N PRO A 65 -1.14 14.32 -0.32
CA PRO A 65 -2.29 13.42 -0.18
C PRO A 65 -2.90 12.92 -1.50
N SER A 66 -2.97 13.78 -2.53
CA SER A 66 -3.50 13.41 -3.86
C SER A 66 -2.62 12.41 -4.58
N GLU A 67 -1.29 12.51 -4.44
CA GLU A 67 -0.35 11.53 -5.00
C GLU A 67 -0.45 10.20 -4.25
N THR A 68 -0.64 10.23 -2.92
CA THR A 68 -0.86 9.00 -2.15
C THR A 68 -2.11 8.25 -2.64
N LEU A 69 -3.20 8.98 -2.95
CA LEU A 69 -4.40 8.37 -3.52
C LEU A 69 -4.14 7.74 -4.90
N ALA A 70 -3.36 8.41 -5.75
CA ALA A 70 -2.94 7.86 -7.05
C ALA A 70 -2.08 6.59 -6.89
N SER A 71 -1.22 6.55 -5.88
CA SER A 71 -0.41 5.37 -5.54
C SER A 71 -1.25 4.15 -5.16
N VAL A 72 -2.39 4.34 -4.47
CA VAL A 72 -3.33 3.24 -4.20
C VAL A 72 -3.89 2.64 -5.49
N GLU A 73 -4.14 3.47 -6.51
CA GLU A 73 -4.63 2.98 -7.80
C GLU A 73 -3.59 2.15 -8.54
N VAL A 74 -2.31 2.50 -8.44
CA VAL A 74 -1.21 1.66 -8.95
C VAL A 74 -1.18 0.31 -8.22
N LEU A 75 -1.34 0.32 -6.90
CA LEU A 75 -1.33 -0.91 -6.09
C LEU A 75 -2.48 -1.86 -6.46
N ARG A 76 -3.66 -1.34 -6.78
CA ARG A 76 -4.83 -2.14 -7.23
C ARG A 76 -4.57 -2.92 -8.51
N GLN A 77 -3.71 -2.41 -9.39
CA GLN A 77 -3.44 -3.02 -10.68
C GLN A 77 -2.46 -4.21 -10.61
N LEU A 78 -1.88 -4.47 -9.44
CA LEU A 78 -0.86 -5.51 -9.27
C LEU A 78 -1.45 -6.93 -9.18
N GLY A 79 -2.74 -7.06 -8.87
CA GLY A 79 -3.38 -8.37 -8.61
C GLY A 79 -2.82 -9.06 -7.36
N ALA A 80 -2.45 -8.30 -6.35
CA ALA A 80 -1.98 -8.84 -5.07
C ALA A 80 -3.15 -9.40 -4.25
N GLU A 81 -2.98 -10.62 -3.72
CA GLU A 81 -3.92 -11.31 -2.84
C GLU A 81 -3.56 -11.11 -1.36
N THR A 82 -2.41 -10.50 -1.06
CA THR A 82 -1.98 -10.20 0.31
C THR A 82 -1.31 -8.82 0.39
N ILE A 83 -1.74 -8.01 1.36
CA ILE A 83 -1.16 -6.71 1.69
C ILE A 83 -0.33 -6.87 2.97
N LEU A 84 0.93 -6.43 2.89
CA LEU A 84 1.89 -6.35 3.98
C LEU A 84 2.19 -4.85 4.26
N PRO A 85 1.42 -4.20 5.13
CA PRO A 85 1.51 -2.76 5.34
C PRO A 85 2.65 -2.37 6.29
N GLY A 86 3.06 -1.10 6.24
CA GLY A 86 3.94 -0.52 7.26
C GLY A 86 3.26 -0.43 8.63
N HIS A 87 1.94 -0.22 8.64
CA HIS A 87 1.12 -0.18 9.85
C HIS A 87 -0.17 -1.01 9.74
N GLY A 88 -0.51 -1.67 10.85
CA GLY A 88 -1.68 -2.56 10.95
C GLY A 88 -1.35 -4.03 10.62
N PRO A 89 -2.34 -4.93 10.75
CA PRO A 89 -2.16 -6.35 10.45
C PRO A 89 -2.02 -6.59 8.94
N LEU A 90 -1.40 -7.72 8.56
CA LEU A 90 -1.52 -8.18 7.17
C LEU A 90 -3.00 -8.42 6.82
N VAL A 91 -3.37 -8.20 5.57
CA VAL A 91 -4.74 -8.41 5.09
C VAL A 91 -4.72 -9.25 3.82
N SER A 92 -5.52 -10.31 3.80
CA SER A 92 -5.83 -11.05 2.57
C SER A 92 -6.85 -10.29 1.74
N VAL A 93 -6.60 -10.22 0.44
CA VAL A 93 -7.43 -9.51 -0.53
C VAL A 93 -8.08 -10.55 -1.44
N HIS A 94 -9.39 -10.66 -1.39
CA HIS A 94 -10.13 -11.55 -2.27
C HIS A 94 -10.13 -11.01 -3.71
N ASP A 95 -9.93 -11.90 -4.68
CA ASP A 95 -9.92 -11.60 -6.12
C ASP A 95 -8.96 -10.47 -6.54
N GLY A 96 -7.92 -10.23 -5.74
CA GLY A 96 -6.89 -9.23 -6.02
C GLY A 96 -7.35 -7.77 -5.95
N THR A 97 -8.57 -7.51 -5.49
CA THR A 97 -9.17 -6.16 -5.49
C THR A 97 -8.95 -5.45 -4.15
N ILE A 98 -8.06 -4.46 -4.12
CA ILE A 98 -7.78 -3.66 -2.92
C ILE A 98 -8.88 -2.60 -2.73
N GLU A 99 -9.76 -2.79 -1.76
CA GLU A 99 -10.80 -1.81 -1.39
C GLU A 99 -10.41 -1.05 -0.13
N LEU A 100 -10.45 0.28 -0.21
CA LEU A 100 -10.27 1.12 0.98
C LEU A 100 -11.54 1.07 1.83
N VAL A 101 -11.38 1.07 3.15
CA VAL A 101 -12.51 1.14 4.08
C VAL A 101 -13.32 2.43 3.81
N SER A 102 -14.62 2.28 3.63
CA SER A 102 -15.55 3.35 3.24
C SER A 102 -16.80 3.44 4.13
N ASP A 103 -16.70 3.00 5.38
CA ASP A 103 -17.84 2.91 6.33
C ASP A 103 -18.30 4.26 6.92
N GLY A 104 -17.77 5.38 6.43
CA GLY A 104 -18.11 6.74 6.86
C GLY A 104 -17.55 7.15 8.23
N ARG A 105 -16.89 6.25 8.97
CA ARG A 105 -16.31 6.55 10.29
C ARG A 105 -14.92 7.16 10.20
N TYR A 106 -14.34 7.19 9.01
CA TYR A 106 -12.98 7.67 8.79
C TYR A 106 -12.86 8.35 7.43
N ALA A 107 -12.40 9.60 7.44
CA ALA A 107 -12.14 10.41 6.26
C ALA A 107 -10.71 10.95 6.36
N PRO A 108 -9.72 10.31 5.71
CA PRO A 108 -8.30 10.61 5.94
C PRO A 108 -7.90 12.02 5.49
N PHE A 109 -8.65 12.63 4.55
CA PHE A 109 -8.33 13.93 3.96
C PHE A 109 -9.43 14.99 4.19
N ALA A 110 -10.38 14.72 5.10
CA ALA A 110 -11.40 15.69 5.48
C ALA A 110 -10.90 16.69 6.52
#